data_AF-A0A2T0S2Q8-F1
#
_entry.id   AF-A0A2T0S2Q8-F1
#
_cell.length_a   1.000
_cell.length_b   1.000
_cell.length_c   1.000
_cell.angle_alpha   90.00
_cell.angle_beta   90.00
_cell.angle_gamma   90.00
#
_symmetry.space_group_name_H-M   'P 1'
#
loop_
_entity.id
_entity.type
_entity.pdbx_description
1 polymer ?
#
loop_
_entity_poly.entity_id
_entity_poly.type
_entity_poly.pdbx_seq_one_letter_code
_entity_poly.pdbx_strand_id
1 'polypeptide(L)'
;MEPLASVSLAGGASSRPAGWQMQLRVDYVVNKVMQTHRGQSEDAVVQAINDQLRSVGVVPNGRQIAQYAQVISSLPLLPPNNR
;
A
#
# COMPACT_ATOMS: atom_id res chain seq x y z
N MET A 1 -0.39 -44.69 24.02
CA MET A 1 -0.94 -44.02 22.82
C MET A 1 -1.53 -42.71 23.28
N GLU A 2 -0.69 -41.67 23.31
CA GLU A 2 -1.11 -40.32 23.66
C GLU A 2 -1.71 -39.66 22.41
N PRO A 3 -2.86 -38.97 22.50
CA PRO A 3 -3.39 -38.24 21.37
C PRO A 3 -2.41 -37.10 21.07
N LEU A 4 -1.94 -37.04 19.82
CA LEU A 4 -1.16 -35.92 19.32
C LEU A 4 -1.97 -34.65 19.61
N ALA A 5 -1.53 -33.91 20.62
CA ALA A 5 -2.04 -32.60 20.94
C ALA A 5 -2.06 -31.85 19.62
N SER A 6 -3.28 -31.56 19.16
CA SER A 6 -3.48 -30.63 18.06
C SER A 6 -2.62 -29.43 18.42
N VAL A 7 -1.60 -29.18 17.61
CA VAL A 7 -0.80 -27.97 17.72
C VAL A 7 -1.77 -26.85 17.35
N SER A 8 -2.54 -26.45 18.36
CA SER A 8 -3.13 -25.15 18.46
C SER A 8 -1.95 -24.23 18.33
N LEU A 9 -1.73 -23.73 17.11
CA LEU A 9 -0.90 -22.57 16.87
C LEU A 9 -1.63 -21.38 17.52
N ALA A 10 -1.63 -21.39 18.84
CA ALA A 10 -1.82 -20.25 19.71
C ALA A 10 -0.58 -19.36 19.54
N GLY A 11 -0.40 -18.85 18.32
CA GLY A 11 0.65 -17.91 17.95
C GLY A 11 0.04 -16.54 17.80
N GLY A 12 -0.41 -15.96 18.92
CA GLY A 12 -1.01 -14.64 18.97
C GLY A 12 -2.35 -14.55 18.22
N ALA A 13 -3.43 -14.29 18.96
CA ALA A 13 -4.57 -13.63 18.36
C ALA A 13 -4.05 -12.32 17.74
N SER A 14 -3.70 -12.37 16.46
CA SER A 14 -3.34 -11.20 15.68
C SER A 14 -4.65 -10.47 15.46
N SER A 15 -5.06 -9.73 16.51
CA SER A 15 -6.06 -8.67 16.45
C SER A 15 -5.49 -7.62 15.52
N ARG A 16 -5.49 -7.94 14.22
CA ARG A 16 -5.12 -6.99 13.18
C ARG A 16 -6.13 -5.85 13.35
N PRO A 17 -5.66 -4.64 13.71
CA PRO A 17 -6.53 -3.57 14.17
C PRO A 17 -7.60 -3.26 13.13
N ALA A 18 -8.80 -2.85 13.56
CA ALA A 18 -9.87 -2.47 12.63
C ALA A 18 -9.31 -1.48 11.58
N GLY A 19 -9.40 -1.85 10.30
CA GLY A 19 -8.80 -1.07 9.20
C GLY A 19 -7.44 -1.54 8.70
N TRP A 20 -6.84 -2.60 9.24
CA TRP A 20 -5.56 -3.15 8.72
C TRP A 20 -5.63 -3.58 7.25
N GLN A 21 -6.79 -4.11 6.81
CA GLN A 21 -7.06 -4.43 5.40
C GLN A 21 -7.03 -3.16 4.53
N MET A 22 -7.53 -2.05 5.07
CA MET A 22 -7.51 -0.75 4.38
C MET A 22 -6.08 -0.23 4.28
N GLN A 23 -5.29 -0.34 5.35
CA GLN A 23 -3.88 0.05 5.32
C GLN A 23 -3.06 -0.77 4.31
N LEU A 24 -3.23 -2.09 4.26
CA LEU A 24 -2.53 -2.92 3.27
C LEU A 24 -2.89 -2.55 1.82
N ARG A 25 -4.16 -2.21 1.57
CA ARG A 25 -4.61 -1.75 0.25
C ARG A 25 -3.99 -0.40 -0.12
N VAL A 26 -3.92 0.53 0.83
CA VAL A 26 -3.25 1.82 0.63
C VAL A 26 -1.78 1.62 0.34
N ASP A 27 -1.10 0.82 1.16
CA ASP A 27 0.33 0.53 0.99
C ASP A 27 0.63 -0.14 -0.36
N TYR A 28 -0.21 -1.10 -0.77
CA TYR A 28 -0.12 -1.73 -2.10
C TYR A 28 -0.24 -0.71 -3.24
N VAL A 29 -1.25 0.18 -3.18
CA VAL A 29 -1.45 1.22 -4.20
C VAL A 29 -0.29 2.20 -4.23
N VAL A 30 0.15 2.68 -3.06
CA VAL A 30 1.30 3.59 -2.94
C VAL A 30 2.56 2.94 -3.51
N ASN A 31 2.86 1.69 -3.17
CA ASN A 31 4.01 0.96 -3.73
C ASN A 31 3.91 0.78 -5.25
N LYS A 32 2.71 0.51 -5.78
CA LYS A 32 2.49 0.36 -7.22
C LYS A 32 2.64 1.69 -7.96
N VAL A 33 2.06 2.78 -7.44
CA VAL A 33 2.19 4.11 -8.03
C VAL A 33 3.61 4.63 -7.90
N MET A 34 4.30 4.36 -6.79
CA MET A 34 5.74 4.59 -6.68
C MET A 34 6.45 3.93 -7.86
N GLN A 35 6.27 2.64 -8.13
CA GLN A 35 7.02 1.96 -9.20
C GLN A 35 6.70 2.46 -10.62
N THR A 36 5.49 2.98 -10.85
CA THR A 36 5.01 3.33 -12.20
C THR A 36 5.03 4.82 -12.51
N HIS A 37 4.91 5.69 -11.49
CA HIS A 37 4.79 7.15 -11.60
C HIS A 37 5.87 7.91 -10.82
N ARG A 38 6.92 7.23 -10.35
CA ARG A 38 8.16 7.84 -9.80
C ARG A 38 8.66 8.95 -10.72
N GLY A 39 8.94 10.14 -10.18
CA GLY A 39 9.46 11.28 -10.96
C GLY A 39 8.46 11.95 -11.91
N GLN A 40 7.18 11.56 -11.89
CA GLN A 40 6.12 12.31 -12.58
C GLN A 40 5.63 13.49 -11.73
N SER A 41 4.87 14.39 -12.35
CA SER A 41 4.23 15.51 -11.67
C SER A 41 3.30 15.03 -10.55
N GLU A 42 3.29 15.76 -9.43
CA GLU A 42 2.47 15.44 -8.25
C GLU A 42 1.00 15.22 -8.61
N ASP A 43 0.44 16.04 -9.51
CA ASP A 43 -0.96 15.95 -9.96
C ASP A 43 -1.28 14.60 -10.63
N ALA A 44 -0.37 14.10 -11.48
CA ALA A 44 -0.50 12.80 -12.13
C ALA A 44 -0.44 11.65 -11.11
N VAL A 45 0.42 11.77 -10.10
CA VAL A 45 0.55 10.80 -9.02
C VAL A 45 -0.70 10.81 -8.13
N VAL A 46 -1.25 11.98 -7.80
CA VAL A 46 -2.51 12.11 -7.03
C VAL A 46 -3.67 11.43 -7.75
N GLN A 47 -3.82 11.70 -9.06
CA GLN A 47 -4.84 11.07 -9.90
C GLN A 47 -4.71 9.54 -9.89
N ALA A 48 -3.50 9.03 -10.11
CA ALA A 48 -3.22 7.59 -10.15
C ALA A 48 -3.49 6.89 -8.81
N ILE A 49 -3.08 7.49 -7.69
CA ILE A 49 -3.38 6.96 -6.34
C ILE A 49 -4.89 6.96 -6.11
N ASN A 50 -5.57 8.05 -6.46
CA ASN A 50 -7.01 8.18 -6.23
C ASN A 50 -7.83 7.13 -7.00
N ASP A 51 -7.49 6.91 -8.27
CA ASP A 51 -8.13 5.91 -9.13
C ASP A 51 -7.88 4.49 -8.60
N GLN A 52 -6.64 4.16 -8.26
CA GLN A 52 -6.30 2.84 -7.74
C GLN A 52 -6.91 2.56 -6.36
N LEU A 53 -6.94 3.54 -5.46
CA LEU A 53 -7.60 3.40 -4.15
C LEU A 53 -9.10 3.13 -4.31
N ARG A 54 -9.77 3.85 -5.24
CA ARG A 54 -11.18 3.58 -5.57
C ARG A 54 -11.37 2.18 -6.15
N SER A 55 -10.49 1.72 -7.03
CA SER A 55 -10.55 0.38 -7.61
C SER A 55 -10.46 -0.74 -6.55
N VAL A 56 -9.73 -0.51 -5.46
CA VAL A 56 -9.62 -1.46 -4.34
C VAL A 56 -10.67 -1.23 -3.24
N GLY A 57 -11.68 -0.40 -3.48
CA GLY A 57 -12.77 -0.12 -2.55
C GLY A 57 -12.35 0.66 -1.30
N VAL A 58 -11.23 1.40 -1.37
CA VAL A 58 -10.73 2.25 -0.29
C VAL A 58 -11.12 3.68 -0.57
N VAL A 59 -11.73 4.35 0.41
CA VAL A 59 -12.07 5.77 0.30
C VAL A 59 -10.78 6.59 0.33
N PRO A 60 -10.45 7.33 -0.74
CA PRO A 60 -9.24 8.14 -0.79
C PRO A 60 -9.30 9.30 0.21
N ASN A 61 -8.31 9.41 1.11
CA ASN A 61 -8.15 10.59 1.96
C ASN A 61 -7.26 11.61 1.26
N GLY A 62 -7.85 12.70 0.76
CA GLY A 62 -7.15 13.70 -0.06
C GLY A 62 -5.89 14.28 0.60
N ARG A 63 -5.86 14.45 1.93
CA ARG A 63 -4.66 14.93 2.65
C ARG A 63 -3.53 13.89 2.63
N GLN A 64 -3.84 12.61 2.85
CA GLN A 64 -2.83 11.56 2.80
C GLN A 64 -2.31 11.36 1.38
N ILE A 65 -3.18 11.44 0.38
CA ILE A 65 -2.80 11.29 -1.03
C ILE A 65 -1.85 12.40 -1.46
N ALA A 66 -2.11 13.64 -1.09
CA ALA A 66 -1.20 14.75 -1.39
C ALA A 66 0.18 14.55 -0.75
N GLN A 67 0.24 14.05 0.49
CA GLN A 67 1.51 13.71 1.15
C GLN A 67 2.24 12.58 0.43
N TYR A 68 1.55 11.50 0.06
CA TYR A 68 2.14 10.42 -0.72
C TYR A 68 2.61 10.90 -2.08
N ALA A 69 1.83 11.73 -2.77
CA ALA A 69 2.18 12.26 -4.07
C ALA A 69 3.40 13.17 -4.02
N GLN A 70 3.51 14.03 -3.00
CA GLN A 70 4.72 14.82 -2.74
C GLN A 70 5.96 13.94 -2.55
N VAL A 71 5.84 12.89 -1.74
CA VAL A 71 6.95 11.97 -1.50
C VAL A 71 7.33 11.26 -2.81
N ILE A 72 6.35 10.73 -3.54
CA ILE A 72 6.56 9.96 -4.78
C ILE A 72 7.12 10.82 -5.91
N SER A 73 6.64 12.05 -6.07
CA SER A 73 7.16 13.00 -7.06
C SER A 73 8.59 13.43 -6.73
N SER A 74 8.92 13.51 -5.44
CA SER A 74 10.26 13.82 -4.94
C SER A 74 11.24 12.65 -5.00
N LEU A 75 10.77 11.41 -5.24
CA LEU A 75 11.66 10.27 -5.35
C LEU A 75 12.46 10.35 -6.64
N PRO A 76 13.79 10.13 -6.59
CA PRO A 76 14.58 10.01 -7.79
C PRO A 76 14.03 8.87 -8.65
N LEU A 77 13.93 9.10 -9.96
CA LEU A 77 13.67 8.06 -10.94
C LEU A 77 14.69 6.94 -10.67
N LEU A 78 14.20 5.75 -10.32
CA LEU A 78 15.09 4.60 -10.27
C LEU A 78 15.76 4.50 -11.64
N PRO A 79 17.09 4.32 -11.73
CA PRO A 79 17.73 4.04 -12.99
C PRO A 79 16.97 2.88 -13.65
N PRO A 80 16.72 2.94 -14.97
CA PRO A 80 16.01 1.86 -15.66
C PRO A 80 16.71 0.56 -15.30
N ASN A 81 15.95 -0.36 -14.70
CA ASN A 81 16.46 -1.64 -14.28
C ASN A 81 16.85 -2.39 -15.57
N ASN A 82 18.10 -2.24 -16.00
CA ASN A 82 18.68 -2.98 -17.10
C ASN A 82 18.87 -4.42 -16.64
N ARG A 83 17.76 -5.17 -16.69
CA ARG A 83 17.62 -6.63 -16.62
C ARG A 83 18.15 -7.35 -15.37
#